data_AF-A0AAU7A9F8-F1
#
_entry.id   AF-A0AAU7A9F8-F1
#
_cell.length_a   1.000
_cell.length_b   1.000
_cell.length_c   1.000
_cell.angle_alpha   90.00
_cell.angle_beta   90.00
_cell.angle_gamma   90.00
#
_symmetry.space_group_name_H-M   'P 1'
#
loop_
_entity.id
_entity.type
_entity.pdbx_description
1 polymer ?
#
loop_
_entity_poly.entity_id
_entity_poly.type
_entity_poly.pdbx_seq_one_letter_code
_entity_poly.pdbx_strand_id
1 'polypeptide(L)'
;MRTIYEERLLEHVIWHCQITYGLDTIKEAVITARRNGFLDWRNEITSMGQHVAEMMLQDFDGYQALFEIEVKKKPSFMDQQDTHQLQ
;
A
#
# COMPACT_ATOMS: atom_id res chain seq x y z
N MET A 1 -19.48 2.31 -1.52
CA MET A 1 -18.78 3.01 -0.42
C MET A 1 -17.70 2.07 0.04
N ARG A 2 -16.44 2.51 0.14
CA ARG A 2 -15.35 1.63 0.59
C ARG A 2 -15.41 1.45 2.09
N THR A 3 -15.03 0.28 2.57
CA THR A 3 -14.83 0.04 4.00
C THR A 3 -13.53 0.71 4.46
N ILE A 4 -13.38 0.95 5.77
CA ILE A 4 -12.13 1.47 6.36
C ILE A 4 -10.94 0.55 6.02
N TYR A 5 -11.18 -0.77 5.97
CA TYR A 5 -10.17 -1.74 5.58
C TYR A 5 -9.72 -1.57 4.12
N GLU A 6 -10.67 -1.40 3.19
CA GLU A 6 -10.37 -1.16 1.77
C GLU A 6 -9.66 0.19 1.54
N GLU A 7 -9.98 1.21 2.32
CA GLU A 7 -9.27 2.49 2.28
C GLU A 7 -7.81 2.33 2.74
N ARG A 8 -7.59 1.60 3.85
CA ARG A 8 -6.22 1.30 4.30
C ARG A 8 -5.43 0.53 3.25
N LEU A 9 -5.99 -0.53 2.68
CA LEU A 9 -5.30 -1.29 1.63
C LEU A 9 -4.94 -0.40 0.43
N LEU A 10 -5.81 0.56 0.07
CA LEU A 10 -5.55 1.49 -1.01
C LEU A 10 -4.36 2.41 -0.69
N GLU A 11 -4.30 2.95 0.52
CA GLU A 11 -3.18 3.78 0.98
C GLU A 11 -1.86 3.02 0.92
N HIS A 12 -1.87 1.73 1.28
CA HIS A 12 -0.69 0.87 1.19
C HIS A 12 -0.27 0.60 -0.26
N VAL A 13 -1.21 0.32 -1.17
CA VAL A 13 -0.91 0.16 -2.61
C VAL A 13 -0.32 1.45 -3.21
N ILE A 14 -0.89 2.61 -2.85
CA ILE A 14 -0.38 3.90 -3.31
C ILE A 14 1.03 4.11 -2.78
N TRP A 15 1.27 3.87 -1.50
CA TRP A 15 2.57 4.07 -0.90
C TRP A 15 3.62 3.08 -1.42
N HIS A 16 3.25 1.81 -1.65
CA HIS A 16 4.07 0.82 -2.35
C HIS A 16 4.59 1.39 -3.67
N CYS A 17 3.70 1.99 -4.47
CA CYS A 17 4.09 2.58 -5.74
C CYS A 17 5.00 3.80 -5.57
N GLN A 18 4.75 4.65 -4.56
CA GLN A 18 5.60 5.81 -4.31
C GLN A 18 7.03 5.41 -3.95
N ILE A 19 7.21 4.44 -3.06
CA ILE A 19 8.55 4.04 -2.60
C ILE A 19 9.28 3.17 -3.63
N THR A 20 8.59 2.25 -4.30
CA THR A 20 9.22 1.33 -5.26
C THR A 20 9.64 2.04 -6.54
N TYR A 21 8.89 3.07 -6.96
CA TYR A 21 9.14 3.77 -8.22
C TYR A 21 9.60 5.23 -8.04
N GLY A 22 9.85 5.67 -6.80
CA GLY A 22 10.31 7.03 -6.50
C GLY A 22 9.34 8.12 -6.97
N LEU A 23 8.04 7.94 -6.71
CA LEU A 23 6.99 8.85 -7.21
C LEU A 23 6.61 9.88 -6.14
N ASP A 24 6.65 11.15 -6.52
CA ASP A 24 6.41 12.26 -5.59
C ASP A 24 4.92 12.55 -5.38
N THR A 25 4.05 12.17 -6.33
CA THR A 25 2.63 12.48 -6.27
C THR A 25 1.73 11.25 -6.16
N ILE A 26 0.61 11.41 -5.44
CA ILE A 26 -0.46 10.39 -5.37
C ILE A 26 -0.99 10.06 -6.76
N LYS A 27 -1.10 11.06 -7.65
CA LYS A 27 -1.60 10.87 -9.01
C LYS A 27 -0.71 9.92 -9.80
N GLU A 28 0.61 10.11 -9.74
CA GLU A 28 1.57 9.21 -10.39
C GLU A 28 1.49 7.81 -9.80
N ALA A 29 1.42 7.70 -8.47
CA ALA A 29 1.29 6.43 -7.79
C ALA A 29 0.02 5.66 -8.19
N VAL A 30 -1.13 6.32 -8.33
CA VAL A 30 -2.38 5.69 -8.79
C VAL A 30 -2.26 5.24 -10.26
N ILE A 31 -1.64 6.05 -11.12
CA ILE A 31 -1.42 5.67 -12.53
C ILE A 31 -0.51 4.44 -12.60
N THR A 32 0.58 4.44 -11.84
CA THR A 32 1.52 3.32 -11.74
C THR A 32 0.86 2.08 -11.16
N ALA A 33 0.02 2.24 -10.13
CA ALA A 33 -0.72 1.14 -9.52
C ALA A 33 -1.67 0.44 -10.50
N ARG A 34 -2.35 1.21 -11.35
CA ARG A 34 -3.16 0.65 -12.45
C ARG A 34 -2.32 -0.05 -13.51
N ARG A 35 -1.23 0.59 -13.95
CA ARG A 35 -0.33 0.04 -14.97
C ARG A 35 0.27 -1.30 -14.55
N ASN A 36 0.60 -1.41 -13.27
CA ASN A 36 1.14 -2.63 -12.68
C ASN A 36 0.05 -3.60 -12.24
N GLY A 37 -1.24 -3.31 -12.41
CA GLY A 37 -2.32 -4.24 -12.07
C GLY A 37 -2.64 -4.37 -10.58
N PHE A 38 -2.14 -3.48 -9.72
CA PHE A 38 -2.54 -3.41 -8.31
C PHE A 38 -3.94 -2.79 -8.14
N LEU A 39 -4.31 -1.89 -9.06
CA LEU A 39 -5.65 -1.33 -9.17
C LEU A 39 -6.25 -1.66 -10.54
N ASP A 40 -7.56 -1.83 -10.59
CA ASP A 40 -8.30 -1.95 -11.84
C ASP A 40 -8.58 -0.56 -12.48
N TRP A 41 -9.28 -0.54 -13.62
CA TRP A 41 -9.62 0.69 -14.33
C TRP A 41 -10.56 1.62 -13.54
N ARG A 42 -11.24 1.10 -12.51
CA ARG A 42 -12.14 1.83 -11.59
C ARG A 42 -11.44 2.26 -10.29
N ASN A 43 -10.13 2.03 -10.15
CA ASN A 43 -9.37 2.17 -8.89
C ASN A 43 -9.80 1.21 -7.78
N GLU A 44 -10.47 0.11 -8.11
CA GLU A 44 -10.74 -0.97 -7.15
C GLU A 44 -9.46 -1.80 -7.00
N ILE A 45 -9.18 -2.26 -5.78
CA ILE A 45 -7.98 -3.06 -5.49
C ILE A 45 -8.15 -4.43 -6.13
N THR A 46 -7.12 -4.88 -6.84
CA THR A 46 -7.07 -6.25 -7.37
C THR A 46 -6.52 -7.20 -6.31
N SER A 47 -6.61 -8.51 -6.54
CA SER A 47 -5.98 -9.51 -5.67
C SER A 47 -4.47 -9.26 -5.48
N MET A 48 -3.80 -8.76 -6.51
CA MET A 48 -2.37 -8.44 -6.43
C MET A 48 -2.10 -7.19 -5.60
N GLY A 49 -2.94 -6.15 -5.75
CA GLY A 49 -2.88 -4.96 -4.90
C GLY A 49 -3.16 -5.29 -3.44
N GLN A 50 -4.12 -6.17 -3.19
CA GLN A 50 -4.43 -6.65 -1.85
C GLN A 50 -3.25 -7.41 -1.26
N HIS A 51 -2.64 -8.34 -2.00
CA HIS A 51 -1.52 -9.12 -1.51
C HIS A 51 -0.31 -8.26 -1.10
N VAL A 52 0.06 -7.27 -1.92
CA VAL A 52 1.18 -6.38 -1.57
C VAL A 52 0.85 -5.50 -0.36
N ALA A 53 -0.37 -4.97 -0.28
CA ALA A 53 -0.80 -4.17 0.86
C ALA A 53 -0.85 -4.99 2.16
N GLU A 54 -1.32 -6.23 2.10
CA GLU A 54 -1.33 -7.15 3.24
C GLU A 54 0.08 -7.53 3.69
N MET A 55 1.02 -7.70 2.78
CA MET A 55 2.43 -7.93 3.14
C MET A 55 3.02 -6.73 3.87
N MET A 56 2.77 -5.51 3.39
CA MET A 56 3.18 -4.28 4.07
C MET A 56 2.55 -4.13 5.45
N LEU A 57 1.31 -4.60 5.63
CA LEU A 57 0.62 -4.60 6.91
C LEU A 57 1.18 -5.66 7.87
N GLN A 58 1.37 -6.90 7.41
CA GLN A 58 1.61 -8.04 8.31
C GLN A 58 3.11 -8.29 8.56
N ASP A 59 3.95 -8.05 7.56
CA ASP A 59 5.38 -8.31 7.60
C ASP A 59 6.13 -7.25 6.79
N PHE A 60 6.22 -6.04 7.37
CA PHE A 60 6.86 -4.93 6.69
C PHE A 60 8.35 -5.17 6.43
N ASP A 61 9.05 -5.85 7.33
CA ASP A 61 10.48 -6.13 7.16
C ASP A 61 10.70 -7.16 6.03
N GLY A 62 9.87 -8.20 5.96
CA GLY A 62 9.85 -9.14 4.84
C GLY A 62 9.49 -8.48 3.52
N TYR A 63 8.52 -7.56 3.53
CA TYR A 63 8.20 -6.71 2.38
C TYR A 63 9.41 -5.87 1.92
N GLN A 64 10.10 -5.18 2.85
CA GLN A 64 11.27 -4.37 2.49
C GLN A 64 12.38 -5.20 1.88
N ALA A 65 12.65 -6.39 2.43
CA ALA A 65 13.64 -7.31 1.90
C ALA A 65 13.27 -7.83 0.51
N LEU A 66 11.99 -8.17 0.29
CA LEU A 66 11.51 -8.69 -1.00
C LEU A 66 11.61 -7.67 -2.12
N PHE A 67 11.31 -6.40 -1.83
CA PHE A 67 11.34 -5.32 -2.81
C PHE A 67 12.66 -4.54 -2.83
N GLU A 68 13.64 -4.93 -2.02
CA GLU A 68 14.96 -4.28 -1.91
C GLU A 68 14.88 -2.77 -1.64
N ILE A 69 13.94 -2.35 -0.79
CA ILE A 69 13.68 -0.93 -0.48
C ILE A 69 14.13 -0.52 0.93
N GLU A 70 14.74 0.66 1.03
CA GLU A 70 15.10 1.27 2.32
C GLU A 70 14.13 2.40 2.68
N VAL A 71 13.26 2.15 3.66
CA VAL A 71 12.29 3.14 4.16
C VAL A 71 12.78 3.73 5.47
N LYS A 72 13.20 5.01 5.43
CA LYS A 72 13.67 5.74 6.63
C LYS A 72 12.55 6.27 7.51
N LYS A 73 11.37 6.51 6.94
CA LYS A 73 10.19 7.01 7.65
C LYS A 73 8.92 6.43 7.04
N LYS A 74 8.13 5.76 7.87
CA LYS A 74 6.80 5.26 7.51
C LYS A 74 5.78 6.42 7.53
N PRO A 75 4.78 6.42 6.64
CA PRO A 75 3.62 7.30 6.75
C PRO A 75 2.85 7.04 8.04
N SER A 76 2.22 8.08 8.60
CA SER A 76 1.48 7.97 9.87
C SER A 76 0.30 7.00 9.85
N PHE A 77 -0.25 6.69 8.67
CA PHE A 77 -1.35 5.72 8.55
C PHE A 77 -0.88 4.26 8.78
N MET A 78 0.43 3.99 8.69
CA MET A 78 1.02 2.70 9.07
C MET A 78 0.96 2.47 10.58
N ASP A 79 1.07 3.53 11.39
CA ASP A 79 1.11 3.43 12.85
C ASP A 79 -0.27 3.12 13.46
N GLN A 80 -1.35 3.19 12.66
CA GLN A 80 -2.73 2.91 13.11
C GLN A 80 -3.04 1.42 13.29
N GLN A 81 -2.02 0.55 13.32
CA GLN A 81 -2.17 -0.89 13.56
C GLN A 81 -2.43 -1.23 15.04
N ASP A 82 -1.87 -0.47 15.98
CA ASP A 82 -1.95 -0.79 17.41
C ASP A 82 -3.31 -0.51 18.06
N THR A 83 -4.21 0.19 17.37
CA THR A 83 -5.49 0.63 17.95
C THR A 83 -6.68 -0.27 17.61
N HIS A 84 -6.52 -1.31 16.78
CA HIS A 84 -7.66 -2.14 16.33
C HIS A 84 -7.53 -3.63 16.71
N GLN A 85 -6.54 -4.01 17.51
CA GLN A 85 -6.45 -5.36 18.11
C GLN A 85 -7.10 -5.46 19.51
N LEU A 86 -7.69 -4.38 20.02
CA LEU A 86 -8.48 -4.38 21.25
C LEU A 86 -9.96 -4.16 20.91
N GLN A 87 -10.62 -5.19 20.37
CA GLN A 87 -12.06 -5.40 20.54
C GLN A 87 -12.50 -6.80 20.10
#